data_AF-A0A661W4R0-F1
#
_entry.id   AF-A0A661W4R0-F1
#
_cell.length_a   1.000
_cell.length_b   1.000
_cell.length_c   1.000
_cell.angle_alpha   90.00
_cell.angle_beta   90.00
_cell.angle_gamma   90.00
#
_symmetry.space_group_name_H-M   'P 1'
#
loop_
_entity.id
_entity.type
_entity.pdbx_description
1 polymer ?
#
loop_
_entity_poly.entity_id
_entity_poly.type
_entity_poly.pdbx_seq_one_letter_code
_entity_poly.pdbx_strand_id
1 'polypeptide(L)'
;MTSDSTAMSESRPAIPLKLHYPLHPIRATYILLGLNILVFIPTLLMENTVYGWGGLIPLGVLQYGQWWRLLTAGFIHGGIMHLAFNMYALYILGREVERIFGPWRFLTIYTLALLGGNLLVTLFDPPKSLTVGASGAILGLLGALVAYFWRNRKQLVGAKKYLINLLNTAAINLIIGLLPQVSLWGHLGGMLAGLIAGLATIPRYKLVHAPYPHFEFEPATSRELAGVFLLAAGCTLLLALTFWLRG
;
A
#
# COMPACT_ATOMS: atom_id res chain seq x y z
N MET A 1 -57.70 41.34 -8.02
CA MET A 1 -56.55 41.62 -7.15
C MET A 1 -55.84 40.31 -6.88
N THR A 2 -54.61 40.23 -7.39
CA THR A 2 -53.47 39.39 -6.98
C THR A 2 -53.72 37.90 -6.72
N SER A 3 -53.51 37.14 -7.79
CA SER A 3 -52.86 35.84 -7.75
C SER A 3 -51.52 35.92 -7.02
N ASP A 4 -51.26 35.05 -6.05
CA ASP A 4 -49.91 34.53 -5.82
C ASP A 4 -49.98 33.23 -5.02
N SER A 5 -50.11 32.11 -5.74
CA SER A 5 -49.76 30.80 -5.22
C SER A 5 -48.41 30.43 -5.82
N THR A 6 -47.32 30.97 -5.27
CA THR A 6 -45.98 30.43 -5.46
C THR A 6 -45.90 29.07 -4.76
N ALA A 7 -46.50 28.06 -5.39
CA ALA A 7 -46.15 26.67 -5.14
C ALA A 7 -44.71 26.52 -5.63
N MET A 8 -43.76 26.61 -4.70
CA MET A 8 -42.41 26.10 -4.92
C MET A 8 -42.58 24.67 -5.41
N SER A 9 -42.27 24.45 -6.69
CA SER A 9 -42.17 23.12 -7.27
C SER A 9 -41.17 22.35 -6.43
N GLU A 10 -41.68 21.48 -5.54
CA GLU A 10 -40.89 20.47 -4.88
C GLU A 10 -40.31 19.62 -6.01
N SER A 11 -39.07 19.90 -6.38
CA SER A 11 -38.32 19.07 -7.33
C SER A 11 -38.36 17.65 -6.78
N ARG A 12 -39.01 16.73 -7.51
CA ARG A 12 -39.02 15.30 -7.15
C ARG A 12 -37.62 14.91 -6.68
N PRO A 13 -37.47 14.21 -5.54
CA PRO A 13 -36.16 13.74 -5.11
C PRO A 13 -35.55 12.99 -6.28
N ALA A 14 -34.40 13.49 -6.78
CA ALA A 14 -33.75 12.92 -7.95
C ALA A 14 -33.58 11.42 -7.71
N ILE A 15 -34.10 10.60 -8.64
CA ILE A 15 -33.92 9.15 -8.58
C ILE A 15 -32.41 8.91 -8.45
N PRO A 16 -31.93 8.19 -7.42
CA PRO A 16 -30.50 8.01 -7.23
C PRO A 16 -29.92 7.24 -8.42
N LEU A 17 -29.07 7.92 -9.20
CA LEU A 17 -28.41 7.33 -10.36
C LEU A 17 -27.25 6.44 -9.89
N LYS A 18 -27.30 5.15 -10.23
CA LYS A 18 -26.19 4.22 -9.98
C LYS A 18 -25.18 4.34 -11.13
N LEU A 19 -23.96 4.76 -10.80
CA LEU A 19 -22.87 4.88 -11.75
C LEU A 19 -21.82 3.79 -11.49
N HIS A 20 -21.24 3.26 -12.58
CA HIS A 20 -20.16 2.30 -12.50
C HIS A 20 -18.81 3.02 -12.38
N TYR A 21 -17.92 2.50 -11.54
CA TYR A 21 -16.55 3.00 -11.42
C TYR A 21 -15.65 2.38 -12.49
N PRO A 22 -14.83 3.17 -13.20
CA PRO A 22 -13.85 2.63 -14.13
C PRO A 22 -12.73 1.92 -13.35
N LEU A 23 -12.60 0.60 -13.55
CA LEU A 23 -11.55 -0.21 -12.90
C LEU A 23 -10.44 -0.57 -13.88
N HIS A 24 -9.19 -0.55 -13.40
CA HIS A 24 -8.02 -0.88 -14.21
C HIS A 24 -7.75 -2.41 -14.30
N PRO A 25 -7.07 -2.87 -15.37
CA PRO A 25 -6.51 -4.22 -15.42
C PRO A 25 -5.42 -4.41 -14.35
N ILE A 26 -5.22 -5.66 -13.92
CA ILE A 26 -4.40 -6.03 -12.76
C ILE A 26 -3.02 -6.61 -13.14
N ARG A 27 -2.27 -5.92 -14.00
CA ARG A 27 -1.03 -6.45 -14.58
C ARG A 27 0.14 -6.40 -13.60
N ALA A 28 0.29 -5.31 -12.86
CA ALA A 28 1.40 -5.09 -11.93
C ALA A 28 1.36 -6.09 -10.77
N THR A 29 0.16 -6.44 -10.28
CA THR A 29 0.00 -7.48 -9.25
C THR A 29 0.54 -8.82 -9.73
N TYR A 30 0.21 -9.26 -10.94
CA TYR A 30 0.73 -10.52 -11.49
C TYR A 30 2.24 -10.50 -11.69
N ILE A 31 2.80 -9.37 -12.13
CA ILE A 31 4.24 -9.20 -12.26
C ILE A 31 4.92 -9.35 -10.89
N LEU A 32 4.40 -8.69 -9.85
CA LEU A 32 4.95 -8.82 -8.50
C LEU A 32 4.83 -10.25 -7.96
N LEU A 33 3.71 -10.93 -8.18
CA LEU A 33 3.56 -12.35 -7.82
C LEU A 33 4.64 -13.20 -8.50
N GLY A 34 4.83 -13.03 -9.81
CA GLY A 34 5.85 -13.74 -10.58
C GLY A 34 7.27 -13.45 -10.10
N LEU A 35 7.60 -12.19 -9.80
CA LEU A 35 8.91 -11.79 -9.29
C LEU A 35 9.21 -12.42 -7.92
N ASN A 36 8.25 -12.41 -7.00
CA ASN A 36 8.42 -13.04 -5.68
C ASN A 36 8.64 -14.55 -5.80
N ILE A 37 7.89 -15.23 -6.67
CA ILE A 37 8.09 -16.67 -6.93
C ILE A 37 9.46 -16.92 -7.55
N LEU A 38 9.87 -16.09 -8.53
CA LEU A 38 11.16 -16.22 -9.20
C LEU A 38 12.33 -16.07 -8.23
N VAL A 39 12.28 -15.07 -7.34
CA VAL A 39 13.31 -14.84 -6.31
C VAL A 39 13.32 -15.95 -5.26
N PHE A 40 12.18 -16.60 -5.01
CA PHE A 40 12.11 -17.72 -4.07
C PHE A 40 12.76 -19.01 -4.60
N ILE A 41 12.80 -19.23 -5.92
CA ILE A 41 13.35 -20.47 -6.51
C ILE A 41 14.80 -20.74 -6.04
N PRO A 42 15.76 -19.78 -6.12
CA PRO A 42 17.11 -19.98 -5.60
C PRO A 42 17.17 -20.30 -4.10
N THR A 43 16.24 -19.78 -3.29
CA THR A 43 16.20 -20.03 -1.84
C THR A 43 16.05 -21.52 -1.51
N LEU A 44 15.45 -22.31 -2.41
CA LEU A 44 15.31 -23.76 -2.23
C LEU A 44 16.64 -24.52 -2.23
N LEU A 45 17.69 -23.94 -2.82
CA LEU A 45 19.00 -24.58 -2.96
C LEU A 45 20.11 -23.84 -2.19
N MET A 46 19.96 -22.53 -2.00
CA MET A 46 21.01 -21.66 -1.46
C MET A 46 20.44 -20.60 -0.51
N GLU A 47 19.60 -21.03 0.44
CA GLU A 47 18.90 -20.16 1.40
C GLU A 47 19.81 -19.14 2.08
N ASN A 48 20.90 -19.61 2.72
CA ASN A 48 21.85 -18.74 3.43
C ASN A 48 22.48 -17.70 2.51
N THR A 49 22.77 -18.05 1.25
CA THR A 49 23.32 -17.12 0.26
C THR A 49 22.30 -16.06 -0.12
N VAL A 50 21.06 -16.45 -0.42
CA VAL A 50 19.98 -15.51 -0.78
C VAL A 50 19.71 -14.53 0.36
N TYR A 51 19.60 -15.04 1.59
CA TYR A 51 19.40 -14.21 2.78
C TYR A 51 20.59 -13.29 3.03
N GLY A 52 21.81 -13.81 2.91
CA GLY A 52 23.04 -13.04 3.07
C GLY A 52 23.13 -11.87 2.09
N TRP A 53 22.66 -12.04 0.85
CA TRP A 53 22.72 -11.01 -0.18
C TRP A 53 21.64 -9.94 -0.05
N GLY A 54 20.39 -10.36 0.20
CA GLY A 54 19.24 -9.47 0.06
C GLY A 54 18.33 -9.35 1.28
N GLY A 55 18.47 -10.21 2.29
CA GLY A 55 17.66 -10.12 3.51
C GLY A 55 17.97 -8.85 4.30
N LEU A 56 16.98 -8.33 5.03
CA LEU A 56 17.19 -7.11 5.81
C LEU A 56 17.89 -7.44 7.12
N ILE A 57 19.09 -6.88 7.27
CA ILE A 57 19.89 -6.91 8.50
C ILE A 57 20.14 -5.44 8.86
N PRO A 58 19.55 -4.91 9.97
CA PRO A 58 19.67 -3.48 10.30
C PRO A 58 21.11 -2.98 10.37
N LEU A 59 22.03 -3.78 10.94
CA LEU A 59 23.47 -3.46 10.98
C LEU A 59 24.07 -3.29 9.58
N GLY A 60 23.65 -4.14 8.62
CA GLY A 60 24.04 -4.06 7.22
C GLY A 60 23.70 -2.70 6.60
N VAL A 61 22.51 -2.18 6.91
CA VAL A 61 22.05 -0.89 6.40
C VAL A 61 22.77 0.26 7.11
N LEU A 62 22.77 0.27 8.45
CA LEU A 62 23.24 1.41 9.24
C LEU A 62 24.77 1.58 9.25
N GLN A 63 25.53 0.48 9.28
CA GLN A 63 26.99 0.55 9.39
C GLN A 63 27.72 0.26 8.08
N TYR A 64 27.15 -0.60 7.23
CA TYR A 64 27.83 -1.07 6.02
C TYR A 64 27.23 -0.50 4.72
N GLY A 65 26.26 0.43 4.81
CA GLY A 65 25.68 1.12 3.67
C GLY A 65 24.92 0.19 2.70
N GLN A 66 24.39 -0.94 3.20
CA GLN A 66 23.73 -1.95 2.37
C GLN A 66 22.26 -1.59 2.09
N TRP A 67 22.02 -0.38 1.58
CA TRP A 67 20.69 0.22 1.42
C TRP A 67 19.74 -0.59 0.53
N TRP A 68 20.28 -1.38 -0.42
CA TRP A 68 19.47 -2.24 -1.27
C TRP A 68 18.63 -3.25 -0.48
N ARG A 69 19.07 -3.64 0.73
CA ARG A 69 18.35 -4.54 1.63
C ARG A 69 16.96 -4.03 2.01
N LEU A 70 16.76 -2.71 2.03
CA LEU A 70 15.45 -2.09 2.27
C LEU A 70 14.43 -2.45 1.17
N LEU A 71 14.89 -2.76 -0.03
CA LEU A 71 14.04 -3.17 -1.15
C LEU A 71 14.08 -4.69 -1.35
N THR A 72 15.26 -5.30 -1.42
CA THR A 72 15.44 -6.71 -1.78
C THR A 72 14.80 -7.66 -0.78
N ALA A 73 14.79 -7.30 0.51
CA ALA A 73 14.22 -8.15 1.56
C ALA A 73 12.73 -8.42 1.33
N GLY A 74 12.02 -7.51 0.66
CA GLY A 74 10.60 -7.67 0.31
C GLY A 74 10.30 -8.80 -0.66
N PHE A 75 11.30 -9.29 -1.39
CA PHE A 75 11.13 -10.35 -2.39
C PHE A 75 11.62 -11.72 -1.92
N ILE A 76 12.35 -11.76 -0.80
CA ILE A 76 12.88 -12.98 -0.19
C ILE A 76 11.84 -13.50 0.81
N HIS A 77 11.67 -14.82 0.90
CA HIS A 77 10.68 -15.43 1.79
C HIS A 77 11.28 -16.58 2.61
N GLY A 78 10.87 -16.63 3.88
CA GLY A 78 11.31 -17.58 4.91
C GLY A 78 10.84 -19.03 4.76
N GLY A 79 10.42 -19.45 3.56
CA GLY A 79 9.86 -20.78 3.29
C GLY A 79 8.55 -20.75 2.50
N ILE A 80 8.07 -21.94 2.10
CA ILE A 80 6.94 -22.10 1.18
C ILE A 80 5.64 -21.53 1.76
N MET A 81 5.34 -21.82 3.03
CA MET A 81 4.12 -21.30 3.67
C MET A 81 4.17 -19.78 3.79
N HIS A 82 5.34 -19.21 4.13
CA HIS A 82 5.52 -17.77 4.21
C HIS A 82 5.29 -17.11 2.83
N LEU A 83 5.84 -17.68 1.75
CA LEU A 83 5.57 -17.22 0.39
C LEU A 83 4.08 -17.35 0.04
N ALA A 84 3.46 -18.51 0.28
CA ALA A 84 2.08 -18.78 -0.10
C ALA A 84 1.10 -17.79 0.55
N PHE A 85 1.25 -17.51 1.85
CA PHE A 85 0.42 -16.51 2.53
C PHE A 85 0.62 -15.10 1.98
N ASN A 86 1.86 -14.69 1.71
CA ASN A 86 2.13 -13.38 1.12
C ASN A 86 1.55 -13.28 -0.30
N MET A 87 1.71 -14.30 -1.13
CA MET A 87 1.18 -14.28 -2.51
C MET A 87 -0.34 -14.30 -2.52
N TYR A 88 -0.98 -15.03 -1.62
CA TYR A 88 -2.43 -14.99 -1.44
C TYR A 88 -2.91 -13.60 -1.02
N ALA A 89 -2.27 -12.99 -0.01
CA ALA A 89 -2.63 -11.67 0.46
C ALA A 89 -2.36 -10.58 -0.59
N LEU A 90 -1.22 -10.66 -1.30
CA LEU A 90 -0.88 -9.77 -2.41
C LEU A 90 -1.87 -9.92 -3.58
N TYR A 91 -2.30 -11.14 -3.89
CA TYR A 91 -3.31 -11.36 -4.92
C TYR A 91 -4.64 -10.69 -4.56
N ILE A 92 -5.08 -10.78 -3.30
CA ILE A 92 -6.34 -10.15 -2.87
C ILE A 92 -6.21 -8.64 -2.83
N LEU A 93 -5.30 -8.12 -2.00
CA LEU A 93 -5.18 -6.69 -1.73
C LEU A 93 -4.55 -5.95 -2.91
N GLY A 94 -3.57 -6.54 -3.59
CA GLY A 94 -2.92 -5.95 -4.74
C GLY A 94 -3.89 -5.75 -5.90
N ARG A 95 -4.72 -6.76 -6.21
CA ARG A 95 -5.75 -6.61 -7.25
C ARG A 95 -6.75 -5.52 -6.92
N GLU A 96 -7.17 -5.41 -5.67
CA GLU A 96 -8.13 -4.41 -5.26
C GLU A 96 -7.55 -3.00 -5.37
N VAL A 97 -6.34 -2.78 -4.81
CA VAL A 97 -5.65 -1.50 -4.91
C VAL A 97 -5.35 -1.16 -6.36
N GLU A 98 -4.82 -2.08 -7.17
CA GLU A 98 -4.50 -1.81 -8.58
C GLU A 98 -5.74 -1.48 -9.40
N ARG A 99 -6.87 -2.15 -9.15
CA ARG A 99 -8.15 -1.82 -9.84
C ARG A 99 -8.62 -0.41 -9.53
N ILE A 100 -8.49 0.03 -8.28
CA ILE A 100 -8.97 1.33 -7.79
C ILE A 100 -7.99 2.45 -8.14
N PHE A 101 -6.70 2.27 -7.88
CA PHE A 101 -5.67 3.30 -8.01
C PHE A 101 -5.00 3.28 -9.38
N GLY A 102 -5.11 2.20 -10.14
CA GLY A 102 -4.33 1.97 -11.35
C GLY A 102 -2.89 1.53 -11.06
N PRO A 103 -2.17 1.05 -12.08
CA PRO A 103 -0.89 0.35 -11.92
C PRO A 103 0.22 1.22 -11.32
N TRP A 104 0.35 2.47 -11.76
CA TRP A 104 1.44 3.35 -11.32
C TRP A 104 1.30 3.78 -9.87
N ARG A 105 0.09 4.18 -9.46
CA ARG A 105 -0.18 4.53 -8.05
C ARG A 105 -0.03 3.30 -7.15
N PHE A 106 -0.52 2.13 -7.60
CA PHE A 106 -0.32 0.86 -6.91
C PHE A 106 1.17 0.55 -6.67
N LEU A 107 2.01 0.63 -7.72
CA LEU A 107 3.44 0.37 -7.60
C LEU A 107 4.13 1.36 -6.67
N THR A 108 3.75 2.65 -6.72
CA THR A 108 4.24 3.67 -5.78
C THR A 108 3.86 3.31 -4.34
N ILE A 109 2.59 3.01 -4.07
CA ILE A 109 2.12 2.63 -2.74
C ILE A 109 2.85 1.38 -2.23
N TYR A 110 2.93 0.33 -3.05
CA TYR A 110 3.60 -0.92 -2.68
C TYR A 110 5.07 -0.69 -2.32
N THR A 111 5.79 0.06 -3.16
CA THR A 111 7.22 0.33 -2.97
C THR A 111 7.46 1.17 -1.73
N LEU A 112 6.68 2.23 -1.51
CA LEU A 112 6.82 3.09 -0.34
C LEU A 112 6.43 2.38 0.96
N ALA A 113 5.42 1.52 0.92
CA ALA A 113 5.08 0.67 2.05
C ALA A 113 6.21 -0.31 2.38
N LEU A 114 6.81 -0.94 1.37
CA LEU A 114 7.95 -1.83 1.57
C LEU A 114 9.11 -1.10 2.25
N LEU A 115 9.48 0.07 1.71
CA LEU A 115 10.56 0.90 2.25
C LEU A 115 10.23 1.40 3.66
N GLY A 116 9.00 1.87 3.90
CA GLY A 116 8.57 2.37 5.21
C GLY A 116 8.57 1.29 6.29
N GLY A 117 8.11 0.08 5.96
CA GLY A 117 8.19 -1.08 6.86
C GLY A 117 9.64 -1.44 7.20
N ASN A 118 10.47 -1.61 6.18
CA ASN A 118 11.87 -1.98 6.35
C ASN A 118 12.70 -0.88 7.02
N LEU A 119 12.31 0.38 6.89
CA LEU A 119 12.89 1.49 7.63
C LEU A 119 12.58 1.37 9.12
N LEU A 120 11.33 1.10 9.52
CA LEU A 120 11.03 0.90 10.95
C LEU A 120 11.73 -0.33 11.52
N VAL A 121 11.83 -1.42 10.76
CA VAL A 121 12.66 -2.59 11.15
C VAL A 121 14.10 -2.16 11.40
N THR A 122 14.69 -1.39 10.48
CA THR A 122 16.07 -0.91 10.61
C THR A 122 16.29 -0.06 11.87
N LEU A 123 15.27 0.69 12.28
CA LEU A 123 15.34 1.61 13.42
C LEU A 123 15.10 0.94 14.77
N PHE A 124 14.26 -0.09 14.81
CA PHE A 124 13.72 -0.61 16.08
C PHE A 124 13.98 -2.10 16.33
N ASP A 125 14.25 -2.91 15.31
CA ASP A 125 14.60 -4.32 15.52
C ASP A 125 16.08 -4.48 15.94
N PRO A 126 16.45 -5.59 16.62
CA PRO A 126 17.83 -5.85 17.00
C PRO A 126 18.79 -5.76 15.81
N PRO A 127 20.02 -5.22 15.97
CA PRO A 127 20.90 -4.93 14.83
C PRO A 127 21.25 -6.14 13.94
N LYS A 128 21.30 -7.33 14.53
CA LYS A 128 21.63 -8.60 13.85
C LYS A 128 20.41 -9.45 13.49
N SER A 129 19.21 -8.94 13.70
CA SER A 129 17.99 -9.62 13.27
C SER A 129 17.95 -9.74 11.74
N LEU A 130 17.32 -10.81 11.25
CA LEU A 130 17.06 -11.03 9.83
C LEU A 130 15.55 -10.87 9.58
N THR A 131 15.20 -9.96 8.69
CA THR A 131 13.82 -9.78 8.22
C THR A 131 13.73 -10.02 6.71
N VAL A 132 12.72 -10.77 6.29
CA VAL A 132 12.41 -11.07 4.89
C VAL A 132 10.89 -11.09 4.70
N GLY A 133 10.42 -10.83 3.48
CA GLY A 133 9.03 -11.02 3.09
C GLY A 133 8.34 -9.73 2.64
N ALA A 134 7.33 -9.91 1.78
CA ALA A 134 6.53 -8.81 1.21
C ALA A 134 5.51 -8.21 2.19
N SER A 135 5.34 -8.78 3.40
CA SER A 135 4.17 -8.52 4.25
C SER A 135 4.03 -7.05 4.67
N GLY A 136 5.14 -6.33 4.88
CA GLY A 136 5.08 -4.89 5.16
C GLY A 136 4.45 -4.10 4.00
N ALA A 137 4.84 -4.41 2.75
CA ALA A 137 4.26 -3.80 1.55
C ALA A 137 2.76 -4.11 1.43
N ILE A 138 2.39 -5.36 1.71
CA ILE A 138 1.00 -5.84 1.66
C ILE A 138 0.14 -5.15 2.72
N LEU A 139 0.65 -4.97 3.95
CA LEU A 139 -0.03 -4.18 4.98
C LEU A 139 -0.15 -2.69 4.58
N GLY A 140 0.77 -2.17 3.79
CA GLY A 140 0.62 -0.85 3.19
C GLY A 140 -0.49 -0.77 2.14
N LEU A 141 -0.71 -1.81 1.35
CA LEU A 141 -1.87 -1.90 0.46
C LEU A 141 -3.18 -1.86 1.26
N LEU A 142 -3.24 -2.56 2.39
CA LEU A 142 -4.35 -2.47 3.33
C LEU A 142 -4.52 -1.04 3.86
N GLY A 143 -3.43 -0.36 4.23
CA GLY A 143 -3.43 1.04 4.64
C GLY A 143 -3.96 2.00 3.55
N ALA A 144 -3.63 1.76 2.28
CA ALA A 144 -4.14 2.53 1.16
C ALA A 144 -5.64 2.32 0.92
N LEU A 145 -6.15 1.10 1.11
CA LEU A 145 -7.59 0.83 1.07
C LEU A 145 -8.31 1.52 2.23
N VAL A 146 -7.75 1.49 3.45
CA VAL A 146 -8.29 2.26 4.59
C VAL A 146 -8.40 3.74 4.24
N ALA A 147 -7.34 4.33 3.67
CA ALA A 147 -7.35 5.72 3.20
C ALA A 147 -8.46 6.00 2.19
N TYR A 148 -8.58 5.15 1.16
CA TYR A 148 -9.58 5.29 0.10
C TYR A 148 -11.02 5.21 0.65
N PHE A 149 -11.34 4.16 1.39
CA PHE A 149 -12.68 3.95 1.93
C PHE A 149 -13.02 4.95 3.03
N TRP A 150 -12.05 5.39 3.83
CA TRP A 150 -12.25 6.50 4.76
C TRP A 150 -12.65 7.78 4.02
N ARG A 151 -11.91 8.17 2.98
CA ARG A 151 -12.21 9.39 2.22
C ARG A 151 -13.59 9.34 1.56
N ASN A 152 -13.98 8.18 1.02
CA ASN A 152 -15.19 7.99 0.22
C ASN A 152 -16.37 7.36 0.99
N ARG A 153 -16.28 7.24 2.32
CA ARG A 153 -17.27 6.55 3.19
C ARG A 153 -18.69 7.11 3.16
N LYS A 154 -18.88 8.35 2.69
CA LYS A 154 -20.20 8.99 2.60
C LYS A 154 -20.83 8.81 1.21
N GLN A 155 -20.01 8.55 0.19
CA GLN A 155 -20.41 8.52 -1.22
C GLN A 155 -20.59 7.09 -1.71
N LEU A 156 -19.77 6.16 -1.23
CA LEU A 156 -19.79 4.76 -1.63
C LEU A 156 -20.72 3.93 -0.75
N VAL A 157 -21.66 3.22 -1.38
CA VAL A 157 -22.54 2.26 -0.71
C VAL A 157 -21.70 1.15 -0.09
N GLY A 158 -21.95 0.84 1.19
CA GLY A 158 -21.23 -0.21 1.92
C GLY A 158 -19.82 0.15 2.40
N ALA A 159 -19.28 1.32 2.03
CA ALA A 159 -17.90 1.70 2.35
C ALA A 159 -17.60 1.78 3.85
N LYS A 160 -18.57 2.20 4.69
CA LYS A 160 -18.38 2.20 6.15
C LYS A 160 -18.17 0.80 6.71
N LYS A 161 -19.00 -0.17 6.29
CA LYS A 161 -18.87 -1.58 6.72
C LYS A 161 -17.54 -2.16 6.24
N TYR A 162 -17.18 -1.88 4.98
CA TYR A 162 -15.92 -2.34 4.41
C TYR A 162 -14.71 -1.75 5.13
N LEU A 163 -14.73 -0.45 5.41
CA LEU A 163 -13.71 0.23 6.21
C LEU A 163 -13.53 -0.40 7.60
N ILE A 164 -14.62 -0.72 8.30
CA ILE A 164 -14.56 -1.39 9.61
C ILE A 164 -13.86 -2.75 9.47
N ASN A 165 -14.20 -3.52 8.43
CA ASN A 165 -13.52 -4.80 8.18
C ASN A 165 -12.03 -4.61 7.92
N LEU A 166 -11.64 -3.63 7.11
CA LEU A 166 -10.23 -3.32 6.85
C LEU A 166 -9.48 -2.92 8.13
N LEU A 167 -10.09 -2.11 9.00
CA LEU A 167 -9.52 -1.72 10.29
C LEU A 167 -9.38 -2.93 11.23
N ASN A 168 -10.36 -3.83 11.27
CA ASN A 168 -10.27 -5.07 12.03
C ASN A 168 -9.16 -5.97 11.50
N THR A 169 -9.05 -6.14 10.18
CA THR A 169 -7.95 -6.88 9.54
C THR A 169 -6.60 -6.28 9.88
N ALA A 170 -6.49 -4.94 9.87
CA ALA A 170 -5.26 -4.26 10.24
C ALA A 170 -4.89 -4.51 11.70
N ALA A 171 -5.84 -4.37 12.63
CA ALA A 171 -5.63 -4.64 14.04
C ALA A 171 -5.18 -6.09 14.28
N ILE A 172 -5.84 -7.07 13.65
CA ILE A 172 -5.47 -8.49 13.75
C ILE A 172 -4.04 -8.72 13.24
N ASN A 173 -3.67 -8.16 12.09
CA ASN A 173 -2.33 -8.35 11.54
C ASN A 173 -1.25 -7.70 12.42
N LEU A 174 -1.51 -6.54 13.00
CA LEU A 174 -0.58 -5.91 13.95
C LEU A 174 -0.44 -6.74 15.24
N ILE A 175 -1.52 -7.35 15.73
CA ILE A 175 -1.45 -8.29 16.86
C ILE A 175 -0.65 -9.55 16.48
N ILE A 176 -0.87 -10.11 15.29
CA ILE A 176 -0.06 -11.23 14.75
C ILE A 176 1.42 -10.82 14.64
N GLY A 177 1.70 -9.55 14.35
CA GLY A 177 3.05 -8.97 14.37
C GLY A 177 3.77 -9.05 15.71
N LEU A 178 3.08 -9.35 16.81
CA LEU A 178 3.68 -9.61 18.12
C LEU A 178 4.18 -11.06 18.26
N LEU A 179 3.80 -11.96 17.37
CA LEU A 179 4.25 -13.35 17.40
C LEU A 179 5.72 -13.45 16.96
N PRO A 180 6.46 -14.46 17.46
CA PRO A 180 7.80 -14.74 16.98
C PRO A 180 7.83 -14.92 15.46
N GLN A 181 8.91 -14.47 14.82
CA GLN A 181 9.13 -14.55 13.36
C GLN A 181 8.21 -13.67 12.50
N VAL A 182 7.38 -12.82 13.11
CA VAL A 182 6.60 -11.79 12.40
C VAL A 182 7.09 -10.42 12.86
N SER A 183 7.39 -9.52 11.92
CA SER A 183 7.90 -8.19 12.27
C SER A 183 6.75 -7.20 12.49
N LEU A 184 6.49 -6.85 13.76
CA LEU A 184 5.58 -5.76 14.13
C LEU A 184 5.99 -4.45 13.43
N TRP A 185 7.27 -4.09 13.48
CA TRP A 185 7.77 -2.83 12.91
C TRP A 185 7.65 -2.81 11.39
N GLY A 186 7.90 -3.95 10.73
CA GLY A 186 7.67 -4.09 9.29
C GLY A 186 6.20 -3.89 8.91
N HIS A 187 5.28 -4.46 9.67
CA HIS A 187 3.84 -4.31 9.44
C HIS A 187 3.34 -2.90 9.73
N LEU A 188 3.71 -2.34 10.88
CA LEU A 188 3.31 -0.99 11.29
C LEU A 188 3.87 0.07 10.33
N GLY A 189 5.16 0.00 10.01
CA GLY A 189 5.80 0.94 9.11
C GLY A 189 5.23 0.87 7.70
N GLY A 190 4.97 -0.35 7.21
CA GLY A 190 4.36 -0.56 5.91
C GLY A 190 2.93 -0.03 5.85
N MET A 191 2.12 -0.31 6.88
CA MET A 191 0.74 0.19 6.98
C MET A 191 0.69 1.73 7.00
N LEU A 192 1.52 2.38 7.81
CA LEU A 192 1.56 3.84 7.91
C LEU A 192 2.02 4.48 6.60
N ALA A 193 3.11 3.98 6.01
CA ALA A 193 3.61 4.49 4.74
C ALA A 193 2.59 4.28 3.60
N GLY A 194 1.94 3.12 3.54
CA GLY A 194 0.89 2.84 2.56
C GLY A 194 -0.36 3.69 2.76
N LEU A 195 -0.77 3.97 4.00
CA LEU A 195 -1.88 4.89 4.30
C LEU A 195 -1.57 6.31 3.83
N ILE A 196 -0.37 6.81 4.11
CA ILE A 196 0.08 8.16 3.69
C ILE A 196 0.16 8.23 2.16
N ALA A 197 0.82 7.26 1.52
CA ALA A 197 0.93 7.20 0.06
C ALA A 197 -0.46 7.06 -0.59
N GLY A 198 -1.33 6.25 -0.01
CA GLY A 198 -2.72 6.07 -0.43
C GLY A 198 -3.49 7.39 -0.37
N LEU A 199 -3.43 8.13 0.74
CA LEU A 199 -4.03 9.46 0.87
C LEU A 199 -3.49 10.46 -0.16
N ALA A 200 -2.17 10.48 -0.34
CA ALA A 200 -1.50 11.40 -1.27
C ALA A 200 -1.82 11.10 -2.74
N THR A 201 -2.14 9.84 -3.05
CA THR A 201 -2.39 9.38 -4.43
C THR A 201 -3.83 8.97 -4.69
N ILE A 202 -4.79 9.34 -3.82
CA ILE A 202 -6.20 8.96 -3.99
C ILE A 202 -6.67 9.25 -5.43
N PRO A 203 -7.26 8.26 -6.13
CA PRO A 203 -7.77 8.47 -7.47
C PRO A 203 -8.92 9.47 -7.44
N ARG A 204 -8.92 10.38 -8.41
CA ARG A 204 -10.01 11.33 -8.64
C ARG A 204 -10.80 10.86 -9.84
N TYR A 205 -12.11 11.09 -9.78
CA TYR A 205 -13.04 10.71 -10.84
C TYR A 205 -13.78 11.96 -11.29
N LYS A 206 -13.83 12.20 -12.60
CA LYS A 206 -14.59 13.28 -13.20
C LYS A 206 -15.94 12.73 -13.64
N LEU A 207 -17.02 13.39 -13.22
CA LEU A 207 -18.35 13.08 -13.74
C LEU A 207 -18.49 13.72 -15.12
N VAL A 208 -18.68 12.89 -16.14
CA VAL A 208 -18.95 13.36 -17.50
C VAL A 208 -20.46 13.42 -17.69
N HIS A 209 -20.96 14.64 -17.90
CA HIS A 209 -22.36 14.90 -18.21
C HIS A 209 -22.62 14.67 -19.70
N ALA A 210 -22.82 13.40 -20.06
CA ALA A 210 -23.27 12.95 -21.37
C ALA A 210 -24.75 12.49 -21.27
N PRO A 211 -25.44 12.17 -22.39
CA PRO A 211 -26.78 11.58 -22.34
C PRO A 211 -26.87 10.34 -21.42
N TYR A 212 -25.74 9.64 -21.25
CA TYR A 212 -25.52 8.62 -20.23
C TYR A 212 -24.36 9.06 -19.32
N PRO A 213 -24.63 9.64 -18.14
CA PRO A 213 -23.58 10.08 -17.24
C PRO A 213 -22.70 8.91 -16.80
N HIS A 214 -21.39 9.14 -16.73
CA HIS A 214 -20.42 8.14 -16.29
C HIS A 214 -19.21 8.82 -15.65
N PHE A 215 -18.45 8.04 -14.86
CA PHE A 215 -17.19 8.50 -14.29
C PHE A 215 -16.03 8.20 -15.23
N GLU A 216 -15.20 9.20 -15.48
CA GLU A 216 -13.89 9.03 -16.08
C GLU A 216 -12.81 9.12 -15.02
N PHE A 217 -11.77 8.29 -15.17
CA PHE A 217 -10.64 8.27 -14.28
C PHE A 217 -9.67 9.42 -14.59
N GLU A 218 -9.32 10.22 -13.60
CA GLU A 218 -8.25 11.20 -13.77
C GLU A 218 -6.88 10.53 -13.59
N PRO A 219 -6.03 10.52 -14.64
CA PRO A 219 -4.72 9.91 -14.57
C PRO A 219 -3.86 10.61 -13.51
N ALA A 220 -2.97 9.84 -12.87
CA ALA A 220 -2.00 10.42 -11.95
C ALA A 220 -1.11 11.40 -12.71
N THR A 221 -0.96 12.62 -12.20
CA THR A 221 0.02 13.52 -12.77
C THR A 221 1.42 13.07 -12.37
N SER A 222 2.41 13.23 -13.25
CA SER A 222 3.82 12.94 -12.94
C SER A 222 4.31 13.72 -11.72
N ARG A 223 3.78 14.93 -11.51
CA ARG A 223 4.06 15.78 -10.34
C ARG A 223 3.52 15.19 -9.04
N GLU A 224 2.30 14.63 -9.04
CA GLU A 224 1.75 13.97 -7.85
C GLU A 224 2.59 12.77 -7.46
N LEU A 225 2.97 11.92 -8.41
CA LEU A 225 3.82 10.76 -8.13
C LEU A 225 5.22 11.20 -7.67
N ALA A 226 5.85 12.16 -8.35
CA ALA A 226 7.16 12.69 -7.99
C ALA A 226 7.17 13.33 -6.59
N GLY A 227 6.12 14.08 -6.22
CA GLY A 227 6.00 14.70 -4.90
C GLY A 227 6.01 13.66 -3.77
N VAL A 228 5.33 12.53 -3.96
CA VAL A 228 5.32 11.44 -2.96
C VAL A 228 6.70 10.78 -2.85
N PHE A 229 7.38 10.53 -3.97
CA PHE A 229 8.74 9.97 -3.95
C PHE A 229 9.76 10.93 -3.33
N LEU A 230 9.67 12.23 -3.60
CA LEU A 230 10.56 13.23 -3.01
C LEU A 230 10.34 13.35 -1.49
N LEU A 231 9.10 13.29 -1.02
CA LEU A 231 8.80 13.27 0.42
C LEU A 231 9.38 12.02 1.09
N ALA A 232 9.18 10.84 0.48
CA ALA A 232 9.72 9.60 1.01
C ALA A 232 11.26 9.57 1.02
N ALA A 233 11.89 10.05 -0.06
CA ALA A 233 13.34 10.18 -0.15
C ALA A 233 13.87 11.18 0.89
N GLY A 234 13.20 12.31 1.06
CA GLY A 234 13.55 13.31 2.08
C GLY A 234 13.49 12.76 3.50
N CYS A 235 12.42 12.04 3.86
CA CYS A 235 12.31 11.39 5.17
C CYS A 235 13.40 10.32 5.38
N THR A 236 13.72 9.55 4.35
CA THR A 236 14.77 8.52 4.40
C THR A 236 16.15 9.14 4.57
N LEU A 237 16.45 10.23 3.84
CA LEU A 237 17.70 10.96 3.94
C LEU A 237 17.87 11.64 5.30
N LEU A 238 16.81 12.24 5.84
CA LEU A 238 16.84 12.86 7.18
C LEU A 238 17.11 11.81 8.26
N LEU A 239 16.48 10.64 8.16
CA LEU A 239 16.77 9.53 9.06
C LEU A 239 18.22 9.08 8.91
N ALA A 240 18.71 8.81 7.70
CA ALA A 240 20.11 8.45 7.46
C ALA A 240 21.08 9.49 8.04
N LEU A 241 20.80 10.79 7.89
CA LEU A 241 21.63 11.87 8.41
C LEU A 241 21.65 11.90 9.93
N THR A 242 20.51 11.66 10.60
CA THR A 242 20.46 11.62 12.07
C THR A 242 21.28 10.48 12.68
N PHE A 243 21.45 9.36 11.97
CA PHE A 243 22.34 8.28 12.38
C PHE A 243 23.80 8.55 12.02
N TRP A 244 24.06 9.11 10.83
CA TRP A 244 25.40 9.51 10.42
C TRP A 244 26.02 10.51 11.41
N LEU A 245 25.24 11.46 11.92
CA LEU A 245 25.70 12.46 12.89
C LEU A 245 25.88 11.91 14.32
N ARG A 246 25.46 10.67 14.60
CA ARG A 246 25.54 10.03 15.92
C ARG A 246 26.62 8.95 16.00
N GLY A 247 27.26 8.60 14.88
CA GLY A 247 28.41 7.68 14.80
C GLY A 247 29.69 8.46 14.59
#